data_AF-A0A5P2CI37-F1
#
_entry.id   AF-A0A5P2CI37-F1
#
_cell.length_a   1.000
_cell.length_b   1.000
_cell.length_c   1.000
_cell.angle_alpha   90.00
_cell.angle_beta   90.00
_cell.angle_gamma   90.00
#
_symmetry.space_group_name_H-M   'P 1'
#
loop_
_entity.id
_entity.type
_entity.pdbx_description
1 polymer ?
#
loop_
_entity_poly.entity_id
_entity_poly.type
_entity_poly.pdbx_seq_one_letter_code
_entity_poly.pdbx_strand_id
1 'polypeptide(L)'
;MFEFDVPKHLVGEEFFIEAHCRMFGPGFAIHGEIHEDGVTKHEHIGFVHWGDTTHLMIPGQYERLVVKGASSDRKTGRWSLECKSLSELPELSSENSAGASRMFLVRGGAQRADVEFAGAGSVRHFDLEGGKEQELACNTGSFRGTITIPGEGVVAISQPFGGWGPMQKWKLTLRRR
;
A
#
# COMPACT_ATOMS: atom_id res chain seq x y z
N MET A 1 13.87 5.77 15.22
CA MET A 1 12.59 5.05 15.44
C MET A 1 11.61 6.04 16.04
N PHE A 2 10.36 6.02 15.60
CA PHE A 2 9.25 6.67 16.31
C PHE A 2 8.03 5.76 16.25
N GLU A 3 7.16 5.91 17.23
CA GLU A 3 5.97 5.08 17.42
C GLU A 3 4.78 6.03 17.49
N PHE A 4 3.63 5.55 17.02
CA PHE A 4 2.38 6.27 17.20
C PHE A 4 1.23 5.28 17.34
N ASP A 5 0.25 5.67 18.13
CA ASP A 5 -0.97 4.90 18.32
C ASP A 5 -1.90 5.13 17.12
N VAL A 6 -2.55 4.06 16.66
CA VAL A 6 -3.52 4.14 15.57
C VAL A 6 -4.72 4.97 16.05
N PRO A 7 -5.24 5.91 15.23
CA PRO A 7 -6.43 6.67 15.61
C PRO A 7 -7.58 5.73 16.01
N LYS A 8 -8.22 6.02 17.15
CA LYS A 8 -9.23 5.12 17.75
C LYS A 8 -10.36 4.69 16.82
N HIS A 9 -10.70 5.51 15.82
CA HIS A 9 -11.76 5.22 14.85
C HIS A 9 -11.31 4.27 13.72
N LEU A 10 -10.03 3.92 13.65
CA LEU A 10 -9.44 2.98 12.70
C LEU A 10 -8.97 1.68 13.36
N VAL A 11 -8.95 1.61 14.69
CA VAL A 11 -8.57 0.40 15.42
C VAL A 11 -9.60 -0.70 15.14
N GLY A 12 -9.12 -1.88 14.74
CA GLY A 12 -9.98 -3.01 14.35
C GLY A 12 -10.43 -2.99 12.89
N GLU A 13 -10.20 -1.89 12.17
CA GLU A 13 -10.58 -1.73 10.76
C GLU A 13 -9.32 -1.69 9.89
N GLU A 14 -9.38 -2.26 8.69
CA GLU A 14 -8.32 -2.04 7.72
C GLU A 14 -8.28 -0.57 7.31
N PHE A 15 -7.07 -0.02 7.18
CA PHE A 15 -6.87 1.38 6.84
C PHE A 15 -5.62 1.54 5.97
N PHE A 16 -5.36 2.76 5.50
CA PHE A 16 -4.11 3.04 4.82
C PHE A 16 -3.36 4.21 5.44
N ILE A 17 -2.05 4.20 5.26
CA ILE A 17 -1.20 5.35 5.52
C ILE A 17 -0.92 6.06 4.21
N GLU A 18 -1.25 7.35 4.15
CA GLU A 18 -0.67 8.25 3.17
C GLU A 18 0.62 8.83 3.76
N ALA A 19 1.76 8.49 3.14
CA ALA A 19 3.06 8.96 3.54
C ALA A 19 3.53 10.04 2.56
N HIS A 20 3.86 11.23 3.07
CA HIS A 20 4.38 12.34 2.29
C HIS A 20 5.76 12.77 2.77
N CYS A 21 6.69 12.98 1.85
CA CYS A 21 8.01 13.49 2.11
C CYS A 21 8.16 14.89 1.54
N ARG A 22 8.44 15.88 2.40
CA ARG A 22 8.62 17.28 1.98
C ARG A 22 9.85 17.48 1.08
N MET A 23 10.85 16.63 1.23
CA MET A 23 12.07 16.61 0.41
C MET A 23 12.56 15.17 0.35
N PHE A 24 12.68 14.62 -0.87
CA PHE A 24 13.14 13.26 -1.19
C PHE A 24 13.85 12.56 -0.02
N GLY A 25 13.12 11.72 0.72
CA GLY A 25 13.54 11.24 2.03
C GLY A 25 13.92 9.77 2.04
N PRO A 26 14.88 9.36 2.89
CA PRO A 26 15.27 7.95 2.99
C PRO A 26 14.05 7.08 3.34
N GLY A 27 14.07 5.84 2.85
CA GLY A 27 13.01 4.88 3.13
C GLY A 27 12.87 4.50 4.61
N PHE A 28 11.77 3.83 4.93
CA PHE A 28 11.45 3.35 6.27
C PHE A 28 10.61 2.07 6.22
N ALA A 29 10.75 1.24 7.24
CA ALA A 29 9.89 0.09 7.50
C ALA A 29 8.78 0.48 8.48
N ILE A 30 7.58 -0.05 8.26
CA ILE A 30 6.48 -0.03 9.22
C ILE A 30 6.32 -1.41 9.81
N HIS A 31 6.21 -1.44 11.14
CA HIS A 31 5.86 -2.62 11.89
C HIS A 31 4.58 -2.37 12.69
N GLY A 32 3.75 -3.41 12.79
CA GLY A 32 2.59 -3.42 13.66
C GLY A 32 2.92 -4.08 14.99
N GLU A 33 2.39 -3.52 16.08
CA GLU A 33 2.51 -4.09 17.41
C GLU A 33 1.32 -5.02 17.68
N ILE A 34 1.60 -6.25 18.13
CA ILE A 34 0.61 -7.22 18.58
C ILE A 34 0.93 -7.64 20.01
N HIS A 35 -0.10 -7.75 20.84
CA HIS A 35 -0.04 -8.30 22.19
C HIS A 35 -0.62 -9.72 22.20
N GLU A 36 0.22 -10.73 22.38
CA GLU A 36 -0.18 -12.13 22.47
C GLU A 36 0.46 -12.77 23.70
N ASP A 37 -0.35 -13.43 24.53
CA ASP A 37 0.12 -14.16 25.72
C ASP A 37 1.01 -13.34 26.67
N GLY A 38 0.74 -12.03 26.79
CA GLY A 38 1.53 -11.10 27.61
C GLY A 38 2.87 -10.69 27.00
N VAL A 39 3.12 -11.02 25.73
CA VAL A 39 4.33 -10.64 24.99
C VAL A 39 3.97 -9.67 23.86
N THR A 40 4.71 -8.56 23.80
CA THR A 40 4.65 -7.61 22.68
C THR A 40 5.53 -8.12 21.52
N LYS A 41 4.93 -8.33 20.36
CA LYS A 41 5.60 -8.70 19.10
C LYS A 41 5.48 -7.56 18.09
N HIS A 42 6.52 -7.37 17.29
CA HIS A 42 6.51 -6.38 16.21
C HIS A 42 6.57 -7.13 14.87
N GLU A 43 5.49 -7.09 14.11
CA GLU A 43 5.39 -7.73 12.80
C GLU A 43 5.75 -6.75 11.70
N HIS A 44 6.49 -7.17 10.69
CA HIS A 44 6.81 -6.32 9.56
C HIS A 44 5.62 -6.25 8.59
N ILE A 45 5.06 -5.05 8.41
CA ILE A 45 3.92 -4.80 7.51
C ILE A 45 4.42 -4.48 6.11
N GLY A 46 5.41 -3.59 6.00
CA GLY A 46 5.92 -3.17 4.70
C GLY A 46 7.03 -2.13 4.78
N PHE A 47 7.66 -1.91 3.63
CA PHE A 47 8.76 -0.96 3.47
C PHE A 47 8.40 0.11 2.45
N VAL A 48 8.60 1.36 2.83
CA VAL A 48 8.55 2.52 1.94
C VAL A 48 9.97 2.83 1.49
N HIS A 49 10.21 2.76 0.19
CA HIS A 49 11.46 3.14 -0.45
C HIS A 49 11.63 4.67 -0.47
N TRP A 50 12.83 5.10 -0.85
CA TRP A 50 13.15 6.52 -0.97
C TRP A 50 12.19 7.23 -1.91
N GLY A 51 11.55 8.32 -1.48
CA GLY A 51 10.56 8.99 -2.32
C GLY A 51 9.89 10.23 -1.76
N ASP A 52 8.73 10.51 -2.35
CA ASP A 52 7.84 11.64 -2.07
C ASP A 52 6.50 11.20 -1.46
N THR A 53 5.58 10.61 -2.22
CA THR A 53 4.23 10.25 -1.75
C THR A 53 3.90 8.80 -2.11
N THR A 54 3.47 8.02 -1.11
CA THR A 54 2.99 6.65 -1.30
C THR A 54 1.85 6.32 -0.36
N HIS A 55 1.04 5.35 -0.75
CA HIS A 55 0.11 4.70 0.16
C HIS A 55 0.77 3.45 0.76
N LEU A 56 0.27 2.98 1.90
CA LEU A 56 0.60 1.69 2.52
C LEU A 56 -0.66 1.10 3.14
N MET A 57 -1.01 -0.15 2.82
CA MET A 57 -2.12 -0.86 3.45
C MET A 57 -1.72 -1.30 4.87
N ILE A 58 -2.61 -1.08 5.85
CA ILE A 58 -2.42 -1.52 7.23
C ILE A 58 -3.58 -2.43 7.64
N PRO A 59 -3.31 -3.68 8.03
CA PRO A 59 -4.31 -4.56 8.64
C PRO A 59 -4.89 -3.99 9.94
N GLY A 60 -6.18 -4.19 10.18
CA GLY A 60 -6.89 -3.62 11.34
C GLY A 60 -6.52 -4.20 12.71
N GLN A 61 -5.71 -5.27 12.75
CA GLN A 61 -5.31 -5.94 13.99
C GLN A 61 -4.27 -5.18 14.82
N TYR A 62 -3.70 -4.10 14.29
CA TYR A 62 -2.64 -3.34 14.96
C TYR A 62 -3.18 -2.09 15.65
N GLU A 63 -2.98 -1.98 16.96
CA GLU A 63 -3.36 -0.79 17.74
C GLU A 63 -2.27 0.28 17.75
N ARG A 64 -1.02 -0.14 17.48
CA ARG A 64 0.16 0.72 17.48
C ARG A 64 1.07 0.35 16.32
N LEU A 65 1.69 1.39 15.73
CA LEU A 65 2.64 1.25 14.65
C LEU A 65 4.01 1.78 15.04
N VAL A 66 5.04 1.02 14.67
CA VAL A 66 6.45 1.37 14.88
C VAL A 66 7.10 1.65 13.54
N VAL A 67 7.65 2.85 13.38
CA VAL A 67 8.32 3.27 12.15
C VAL A 67 9.83 3.30 12.37
N LYS A 68 10.54 2.48 11.58
CA LYS A 68 12.00 2.33 11.64
C LYS A 68 12.61 2.87 10.35
N GLY A 69 13.58 3.77 10.46
CA GLY A 69 14.32 4.23 9.27
C GLY A 69 15.07 3.07 8.61
N ALA A 70 15.34 3.17 7.30
CA ALA A 70 16.07 2.14 6.54
C ALA A 70 17.49 1.83 7.07
N SER A 71 18.03 2.72 7.90
CA SER A 71 19.21 2.46 8.73
C SER A 71 18.84 2.77 10.18
N SER A 72 19.31 1.95 11.14
CA SER A 72 19.06 2.08 12.58
C SER A 72 19.24 3.50 13.13
N ASP A 73 20.09 4.29 12.48
CA ASP A 73 20.55 5.59 12.97
C ASP A 73 19.84 6.79 12.32
N ARG A 74 18.96 6.58 11.34
CA ARG A 74 18.27 7.68 10.64
C ARG A 74 16.86 7.92 11.19
N LYS A 75 16.61 9.13 11.68
CA LYS A 75 15.26 9.62 11.95
C LYS A 75 14.52 9.74 10.61
N THR A 76 13.29 9.23 10.60
CA THR A 76 12.30 9.30 9.51
C THR A 76 11.76 10.72 9.26
N GLY A 77 12.18 11.71 10.06
CA GLY A 77 11.52 13.02 10.26
C GLY A 77 11.34 13.94 9.05
N ARG A 78 11.58 13.46 7.83
CA ARG A 78 11.16 14.12 6.58
C ARG A 78 9.80 13.62 6.09
N TRP A 79 9.34 12.48 6.59
CA TRP A 79 8.05 11.88 6.27
C TRP A 79 6.99 12.32 7.25
N SER A 80 5.86 12.79 6.72
CA SER A 80 4.59 12.94 7.42
C SER A 80 3.73 11.74 7.06
N LEU A 81 3.17 11.07 8.07
CA LEU A 81 2.30 9.92 7.90
C LEU A 81 0.91 10.31 8.37
N GLU A 82 -0.09 10.04 7.54
CA GLU A 82 -1.50 10.26 7.85
C GLU A 82 -2.25 8.94 7.73
N CYS A 83 -2.93 8.52 8.80
CA CYS A 83 -3.77 7.32 8.77
C CYS A 83 -5.17 7.71 8.28
N LYS A 84 -5.65 7.02 7.25
CA LYS A 84 -6.91 7.30 6.56
C LYS A 84 -7.75 6.05 6.40
N SER A 85 -9.06 6.22 6.47
CA SER A 85 -10.00 5.14 6.17
C SER A 85 -9.89 4.71 4.70
N LEU A 86 -10.08 3.43 4.40
CA LEU A 86 -10.13 2.96 3.00
C LEU A 86 -11.23 3.63 2.18
N SER A 87 -12.27 4.16 2.83
CA SER A 87 -13.33 4.94 2.18
C SER A 87 -12.84 6.27 1.58
N GLU A 88 -11.67 6.76 2.02
CA GLU A 88 -11.03 7.97 1.50
C GLU A 88 -10.13 7.70 0.29
N LEU A 89 -9.95 6.43 -0.10
CA LEU A 89 -9.20 6.09 -1.31
C LEU A 89 -9.92 6.60 -2.56
N PRO A 90 -9.16 7.05 -3.58
CA PRO A 90 -9.75 7.37 -4.87
C PRO A 90 -10.38 6.13 -5.48
N GLU A 91 -11.52 6.30 -6.15
CA GLU A 91 -12.14 5.19 -6.90
C GLU A 91 -11.29 4.81 -8.11
N LEU A 92 -11.26 3.52 -8.42
CA LEU A 92 -10.57 3.01 -9.61
C LEU A 92 -11.31 3.47 -10.86
N SER A 93 -10.74 4.47 -11.55
CA SER A 93 -11.32 5.02 -12.78
C SER A 93 -11.01 4.16 -14.01
N SER A 94 -11.54 4.54 -15.18
CA SER A 94 -11.28 3.82 -16.44
C SER A 94 -9.80 3.79 -16.83
N GLU A 95 -9.03 4.79 -16.43
CA GLU A 95 -7.60 4.89 -16.70
C GLU A 95 -6.88 5.55 -15.52
N ASN A 96 -5.91 4.85 -14.94
CA ASN A 96 -5.10 5.36 -13.83
C ASN A 96 -3.62 5.22 -14.21
N SER A 97 -2.80 6.21 -13.84
CA SER A 97 -1.36 6.14 -14.04
C SER A 97 -0.64 6.97 -12.98
N ALA A 98 0.55 6.53 -12.59
CA ALA A 98 1.43 7.29 -11.71
C ALA A 98 2.89 6.86 -11.87
N GLY A 99 3.79 7.56 -11.19
CA GLY A 99 5.20 7.18 -10.99
C GLY A 99 5.50 6.76 -9.56
N ALA A 100 4.50 6.27 -8.83
CA ALA A 100 4.63 5.83 -7.43
C ALA A 100 3.50 4.86 -7.07
N SER A 101 3.67 4.11 -5.99
CA SER A 101 2.66 3.17 -5.52
C SER A 101 1.38 3.90 -5.13
N ARG A 102 0.23 3.32 -5.48
CA ARG A 102 -1.11 3.88 -5.22
C ARG A 102 -2.09 2.78 -4.87
N MET A 103 -3.14 3.17 -4.17
CA MET A 103 -4.28 2.31 -3.88
C MET A 103 -5.55 2.96 -4.39
N PHE A 104 -6.49 2.12 -4.84
CA PHE A 104 -7.77 2.56 -5.37
C PHE A 104 -8.88 1.67 -4.81
N LEU A 105 -10.00 2.29 -4.49
CA LEU A 105 -11.21 1.58 -4.14
C LEU A 105 -11.88 1.03 -5.40
N VAL A 106 -12.21 -0.26 -5.40
CA VAL A 106 -12.96 -0.92 -6.46
C VAL A 106 -14.38 -1.17 -5.97
N ARG A 107 -15.36 -0.71 -6.75
CA ARG A 107 -16.78 -0.95 -6.48
C ARG A 107 -17.38 -1.89 -7.53
N GLY A 108 -18.29 -2.76 -7.10
CA GLY A 108 -19.02 -3.68 -7.97
C GLY A 108 -18.31 -5.00 -8.25
N GLY A 109 -18.84 -5.78 -9.19
CA GLY A 109 -18.34 -7.14 -9.47
C GLY A 109 -17.09 -7.17 -10.36
N ALA A 110 -16.60 -8.39 -10.65
CA ALA A 110 -15.38 -8.65 -11.40
C ALA A 110 -15.18 -7.79 -12.67
N GLN A 111 -13.94 -7.38 -12.91
CA GLN A 111 -13.53 -6.52 -14.03
C GLN A 111 -12.20 -6.99 -14.62
N ARG A 112 -11.93 -6.68 -15.89
CA ARG A 112 -10.63 -6.92 -16.52
C ARG A 112 -9.91 -5.61 -16.70
N ALA A 113 -8.59 -5.61 -16.49
CA ALA A 113 -7.77 -4.42 -16.66
C ALA A 113 -6.49 -4.76 -17.44
N ASP A 114 -6.09 -3.85 -18.32
CA ASP A 114 -4.76 -3.86 -18.92
C ASP A 114 -3.80 -3.11 -18.02
N VAL A 115 -2.66 -3.72 -17.74
CA VAL A 115 -1.63 -3.19 -16.86
C VAL A 115 -0.34 -3.07 -17.64
N GLU A 116 0.28 -1.91 -17.51
CA GLU A 116 1.59 -1.61 -18.07
C GLU A 116 2.51 -1.10 -16.96
N PHE A 117 3.68 -1.71 -16.83
CA PHE A 117 4.78 -1.24 -16.02
C PHE A 117 5.97 -0.94 -16.92
N ALA A 118 6.51 0.28 -16.86
CA ALA A 118 7.76 0.61 -17.57
C ALA A 118 8.99 -0.10 -16.95
N GLY A 119 8.86 -0.62 -15.73
CA GLY A 119 9.86 -1.40 -15.00
C GLY A 119 9.21 -2.37 -14.02
N ALA A 120 9.89 -2.69 -12.92
CA ALA A 120 9.35 -3.58 -11.90
C ALA A 120 8.04 -3.04 -11.28
N GLY A 121 7.06 -3.92 -11.07
CA GLY A 121 5.77 -3.56 -10.49
C GLY A 121 4.90 -4.77 -10.16
N SER A 122 3.94 -4.56 -9.26
CA SER A 122 2.96 -5.54 -8.82
C SER A 122 1.57 -4.90 -8.71
N VAL A 123 0.54 -5.69 -8.99
CA VAL A 123 -0.86 -5.37 -8.72
C VAL A 123 -1.41 -6.42 -7.77
N ARG A 124 -2.00 -5.96 -6.68
CA ARG A 124 -2.64 -6.79 -5.66
C ARG A 124 -4.06 -6.32 -5.42
N HIS A 125 -4.93 -7.25 -5.03
CA HIS A 125 -6.30 -6.97 -4.60
C HIS A 125 -6.45 -7.41 -3.15
N PHE A 126 -7.08 -6.55 -2.35
CA PHE A 126 -7.46 -6.83 -0.97
C PHE A 126 -8.99 -6.91 -0.91
N ASP A 127 -9.48 -8.10 -0.59
CA ASP A 127 -10.89 -8.34 -0.32
C ASP A 127 -11.24 -7.84 1.10
N LEU A 128 -12.15 -6.87 1.19
CA LEU A 128 -12.56 -6.26 2.45
C LEU A 128 -13.56 -7.13 3.24
N GLU A 129 -14.27 -8.06 2.58
CA GLU A 129 -15.17 -8.98 3.28
C GLU A 129 -14.40 -10.18 3.85
N GLY A 130 -13.35 -10.60 3.15
CA GLY A 130 -12.58 -11.79 3.50
C GLY A 130 -11.22 -11.54 4.16
N GLY A 131 -10.73 -10.30 4.16
CA GLY A 131 -9.38 -9.94 4.62
C GLY A 131 -8.27 -10.63 3.82
N LYS A 132 -8.53 -11.02 2.56
CA LYS A 132 -7.60 -11.80 1.74
C LYS A 132 -6.88 -10.90 0.74
N GLU A 133 -5.56 -10.90 0.81
CA GLU A 133 -4.68 -10.36 -0.22
C GLU A 133 -4.49 -11.38 -1.35
N GLN A 134 -4.68 -10.93 -2.59
CA GLN A 134 -4.42 -11.70 -3.80
C GLN A 134 -3.47 -10.94 -4.72
N GLU A 135 -2.37 -11.58 -5.11
CA GLU A 135 -1.50 -11.07 -6.19
C GLU A 135 -2.16 -11.32 -7.56
N LEU A 136 -2.36 -10.24 -8.32
CA LEU A 136 -2.96 -10.29 -9.67
C LEU A 136 -1.89 -10.27 -10.77
N ALA A 137 -0.79 -9.56 -10.52
CA ALA A 137 0.39 -9.54 -11.37
C ALA A 137 1.62 -9.11 -10.56
N CYS A 138 2.79 -9.67 -10.85
CA CYS A 138 4.05 -9.24 -10.25
C CYS A 138 5.19 -9.50 -11.21
N ASN A 139 5.97 -8.45 -11.49
CA ASN A 139 7.06 -8.50 -12.46
C ASN A 139 8.25 -7.71 -11.93
N THR A 140 9.45 -8.27 -12.09
CA THR A 140 10.72 -7.62 -11.71
C THR A 140 11.32 -6.74 -12.82
N GLY A 141 10.63 -6.63 -13.97
CA GLY A 141 11.00 -5.79 -15.10
C GLY A 141 9.76 -5.25 -15.81
N SER A 142 9.95 -4.60 -16.96
CA SER A 142 8.83 -4.04 -17.74
C SER A 142 7.79 -5.11 -18.08
N PHE A 143 6.52 -4.75 -18.01
CA PHE A 143 5.42 -5.68 -18.22
C PHE A 143 4.26 -4.99 -18.94
N ARG A 144 3.59 -5.73 -19.81
CA ARG A 144 2.28 -5.38 -20.38
C ARG A 144 1.43 -6.64 -20.41
N GLY A 145 0.27 -6.60 -19.80
CA GLY A 145 -0.64 -7.75 -19.78
C GLY A 145 -2.02 -7.40 -19.28
N THR A 146 -2.85 -8.42 -19.14
CA THR A 146 -4.24 -8.26 -18.67
C THR A 146 -4.42 -9.04 -17.38
N ILE A 147 -5.01 -8.40 -16.39
CA ILE A 147 -5.41 -9.00 -15.11
C ILE A 147 -6.93 -9.04 -14.98
N THR A 148 -7.41 -9.86 -14.05
CA THR A 148 -8.81 -9.88 -13.61
C THR A 148 -8.84 -9.39 -12.17
N ILE A 149 -9.60 -8.33 -11.91
CA ILE A 149 -9.92 -7.84 -10.57
C ILE A 149 -11.19 -8.59 -10.14
N PRO A 150 -11.15 -9.35 -9.02
CA PRO A 150 -12.21 -10.31 -8.69
C PRO A 150 -13.53 -9.64 -8.28
N GLY A 151 -13.50 -8.40 -7.79
CA GLY A 151 -14.69 -7.66 -7.39
C GLY A 151 -14.35 -6.47 -6.51
N GLU A 152 -15.27 -6.17 -5.60
CA GLU A 152 -15.16 -5.08 -4.64
C GLU A 152 -13.94 -5.26 -3.72
N GLY A 153 -13.37 -4.14 -3.29
CA GLY A 153 -12.24 -4.11 -2.38
C GLY A 153 -11.21 -3.05 -2.75
N VAL A 154 -9.94 -3.29 -2.45
CA VAL A 154 -8.85 -2.34 -2.75
C VAL A 154 -7.88 -2.94 -3.75
N VAL A 155 -7.59 -2.19 -4.81
CA VAL A 155 -6.48 -2.51 -5.72
C VAL A 155 -5.27 -1.68 -5.34
N ALA A 156 -4.17 -2.36 -5.01
CA ALA A 156 -2.88 -1.74 -4.78
C ALA A 156 -1.95 -1.97 -5.95
N ILE A 157 -1.29 -0.89 -6.38
CA ILE A 157 -0.21 -0.91 -7.35
C ILE A 157 1.05 -0.52 -6.60
N SER A 158 2.04 -1.40 -6.60
CA SER A 158 3.25 -1.25 -5.80
C SER A 158 4.49 -1.82 -6.51
N GLN A 159 5.66 -1.69 -5.90
CA GLN A 159 6.81 -2.50 -6.32
C GLN A 159 6.55 -3.98 -6.00
N PRO A 160 7.30 -4.91 -6.61
CA PRO A 160 7.26 -6.33 -6.26
C PRO A 160 7.51 -6.57 -4.76
N PHE A 161 7.02 -7.70 -4.26
CA PHE A 161 7.27 -8.17 -2.89
C PHE A 161 6.85 -7.20 -1.78
N GLY A 162 5.84 -6.36 -2.02
CA GLY A 162 5.30 -5.48 -0.99
C GLY A 162 6.08 -4.18 -0.78
N GLY A 163 6.95 -3.77 -1.71
CA GLY A 163 7.64 -2.48 -1.66
C GLY A 163 6.74 -1.31 -2.05
N TRP A 164 6.78 -0.23 -1.28
CA TRP A 164 5.98 0.99 -1.50
C TRP A 164 6.88 2.20 -1.78
N GLY A 165 6.37 3.23 -2.43
CA GLY A 165 7.16 4.41 -2.80
C GLY A 165 7.18 4.71 -4.30
N PRO A 166 8.18 5.46 -4.79
CA PRO A 166 8.33 5.77 -6.20
C PRO A 166 8.51 4.51 -7.04
N MET A 167 8.00 4.58 -8.27
CA MET A 167 8.04 3.52 -9.26
C MET A 167 8.38 4.13 -10.61
N GLN A 168 8.87 3.30 -11.53
CA GLN A 168 8.79 3.69 -12.93
C GLN A 168 7.31 3.81 -13.32
N LYS A 169 7.04 4.64 -14.35
CA LYS A 169 5.67 4.94 -14.76
C LYS A 169 4.88 3.66 -15.00
N TRP A 170 3.69 3.61 -14.44
CA TRP A 170 2.74 2.52 -14.64
C TRP A 170 1.41 3.06 -15.14
N LYS A 171 0.64 2.19 -15.80
CA LYS A 171 -0.70 2.48 -16.30
C LYS A 171 -1.61 1.28 -16.04
N LEU A 172 -2.83 1.54 -15.60
CA LEU A 172 -3.90 0.56 -15.47
C LEU A 172 -5.13 1.09 -16.21
N THR A 173 -5.66 0.31 -17.15
CA THR A 173 -6.83 0.67 -17.96
C THR A 173 -7.91 -0.38 -17.80
N LEU A 174 -9.09 0.01 -17.31
CA LEU A 174 -10.23 -0.89 -17.21
C LEU A 174 -10.79 -1.19 -18.60
N ARG A 175 -11.01 -2.46 -18.91
CA ARG A 175 -11.67 -2.88 -20.13
C ARG A 175 -13.17 -2.68 -19.98
N ARG A 176 -13.80 -2.07 -20.99
CA ARG A 176 -15.26 -2.05 -21.07
C ARG A 176 -15.77 -3.49 -21.16
N ARG A 177 -16.81 -3.78 -20.39
CA ARG A 177 -17.54 -5.06 -20.45
C ARG A 177 -18.15 -5.25 -21.84
#